data_AF-A0AAE0AGW2-F1
#
_entry.id   AF-A0AAE0AGW2-F1
#
_cell.length_a   1.000
_cell.length_b   1.000
_cell.length_c   1.000
_cell.angle_alpha   90.00
_cell.angle_beta   90.00
_cell.angle_gamma   90.00
#
_symmetry.space_group_name_H-M   'P 1'
#
loop_
_entity.id
_entity.type
_entity.pdbx_description
1 polymer ?
#
loop_
_entity_poly.entity_id
_entity_poly.type
_entity_poly.pdbx_seq_one_letter_code
_entity_poly.pdbx_strand_id
1 'polypeptide(L)' 'MGSKYIIPAVLGSFAIAYACDHIFAVKKIFGGTTPNTVANDEWWEETDKKFQAWPRTAGPPVVMNPISRQNFIVKSRVE' A
#
# COMPACT_ATOMS: atom_id res chain seq x y z
N MET A 1 29.93 30.83 -1.04
CA MET A 1 31.01 29.87 -1.38
C MET A 1 30.57 28.42 -1.19
N GLY A 2 29.98 28.02 -0.04
CA GLY A 2 29.59 26.62 0.22
C GLY A 2 28.36 26.08 -0.53
N SER A 3 27.35 26.91 -0.87
CA SER A 3 26.10 26.42 -1.47
C SER A 3 26.29 25.69 -2.81
N LYS A 4 27.27 26.12 -3.61
CA LYS A 4 27.64 25.48 -4.88
C LYS A 4 28.18 24.06 -4.72
N TYR A 5 28.62 23.68 -3.52
CA TYR A 5 29.08 22.33 -3.20
C TYR A 5 28.02 21.55 -2.41
N ILE A 6 27.31 22.22 -1.51
CA ILE A 6 26.28 21.59 -0.67
C ILE A 6 25.12 21.09 -1.52
N ILE A 7 24.59 21.92 -2.42
CA ILE A 7 23.43 21.56 -3.25
C ILE A 7 23.71 20.31 -4.11
N PRO A 8 24.79 20.26 -4.92
CA PRO A 8 25.07 19.05 -5.70
C PRO A 8 25.46 17.85 -4.83
N ALA A 9 26.12 18.06 -3.68
CA ALA A 9 26.43 16.96 -2.76
C ALA A 9 25.14 16.31 -2.20
N VAL A 10 24.16 17.13 -1.82
CA VAL A 10 22.85 16.64 -1.35
C VAL A 10 22.12 15.90 -2.47
N LEU A 11 22.04 16.48 -3.67
CA LEU A 11 21.41 15.80 -4.82
C LEU A 11 22.13 14.48 -5.17
N GLY A 12 23.46 14.47 -5.13
CA GLY A 12 24.28 13.27 -5.34
C GLY A 12 24.00 12.19 -4.29
N SER A 13 23.82 12.59 -3.01
CA SER A 13 23.48 11.65 -1.94
C SER A 13 22.13 10.96 -2.15
N PHE A 14 21.11 11.69 -2.63
CA PHE A 14 19.81 11.08 -2.98
C PHE A 14 19.93 10.07 -4.12
N ALA A 15 20.73 10.37 -5.14
CA ALA A 15 20.97 9.45 -6.25
C ALA A 15 21.66 8.16 -5.80
N ILE A 16 22.70 8.29 -4.95
CA ILE A 16 23.40 7.12 -4.39
C ILE A 16 22.46 6.32 -3.48
N ALA A 17 21.71 6.98 -2.60
CA ALA A 17 20.77 6.33 -1.70
C ALA A 17 19.69 5.55 -2.47
N TYR A 18 19.12 6.14 -3.52
CA TYR A 18 18.16 5.48 -4.39
C TYR A 18 18.76 4.25 -5.11
N ALA A 19 19.98 4.37 -5.64
CA ALA A 19 20.65 3.25 -6.28
C ALA A 19 20.90 2.10 -5.31
N CYS A 20 21.37 2.41 -4.09
CA CYS A 20 21.56 1.42 -3.03
C CYS A 20 20.24 0.74 -2.65
N ASP A 21 19.16 1.51 -2.42
CA ASP A 21 17.84 0.97 -2.11
C ASP A 21 17.33 0.05 -3.21
N HIS A 22 17.42 0.47 -4.47
CA HIS A 22 16.95 -0.35 -5.60
C HIS A 22 17.74 -1.66 -5.74
N ILE A 23 19.06 -1.64 -5.52
CA ILE A 23 19.88 -2.85 -5.60
C ILE A 23 19.61 -3.78 -4.42
N PHE A 24 19.48 -3.24 -3.21
CA PHE A 24 19.35 -4.05 -2.01
C PHE A 24 17.91 -4.51 -1.75
N ALA A 25 16.92 -3.62 -1.81
CA ALA A 25 15.54 -3.92 -1.46
C ALA A 25 14.71 -4.45 -2.64
N VAL A 26 14.86 -3.87 -3.83
CA VAL A 26 14.09 -4.29 -5.01
C VAL A 26 14.70 -5.54 -5.63
N LYS A 27 15.99 -5.48 -5.99
CA LYS A 27 16.71 -6.61 -6.62
C LYS A 27 17.13 -7.70 -5.63
N LYS A 28 17.10 -7.43 -4.31
CA LYS A 28 17.35 -8.40 -3.25
C LYS A 28 18.64 -9.19 -3.45
N ILE A 29 19.76 -8.49 -3.71
CA ILE A 29 21.06 -9.15 -3.93
C ILE A 29 21.55 -9.97 -2.72
N PHE A 30 21.05 -9.68 -1.53
CA PHE A 30 21.33 -10.43 -0.30
C PHE A 30 20.32 -11.55 -0.03
N GLY A 31 19.42 -11.82 -0.99
CA GLY A 31 18.36 -12.81 -0.87
C GLY A 31 17.07 -12.27 -0.24
N GLY A 32 16.07 -13.14 -0.16
CA GLY A 32 14.71 -12.83 0.30
C GLY A 32 13.69 -12.80 -0.83
N THR A 33 12.41 -12.92 -0.47
CA THR A 33 11.29 -12.90 -1.42
C THR A 33 10.32 -11.77 -1.06
N THR A 34 9.63 -11.23 -2.07
CA THR A 34 8.51 -10.31 -1.82
C THR A 34 7.29 -11.15 -1.41
N PRO A 35 6.52 -10.74 -0.38
CA PRO A 35 5.28 -11.43 -0.04
C PRO A 35 4.29 -11.36 -1.21
N ASN A 36 3.62 -12.49 -1.49
CA ASN A 36 2.64 -12.57 -2.58
C ASN A 36 1.48 -11.57 -2.44
N THR A 37 1.15 -11.18 -1.21
CA THR A 37 0.11 -10.19 -0.91
C THR A 37 0.42 -8.78 -1.40
N VAL A 38 1.69 -8.50 -1.72
CA VAL A 38 2.16 -7.22 -2.27
C VAL A 38 2.68 -7.39 -3.69
N ALA A 39 3.22 -8.56 -4.04
CA ALA A 39 3.71 -8.85 -5.38
C ALA A 39 2.61 -9.14 -6.40
N ASN A 40 1.41 -9.53 -5.95
CA ASN A 40 0.25 -9.80 -6.81
C ASN A 40 -0.80 -8.69 -6.67
N ASP A 41 -1.16 -8.07 -7.79
CA ASP A 41 -2.20 -7.06 -7.87
C ASP A 41 -3.59 -7.62 -7.52
N GLU A 42 -3.84 -8.91 -7.81
CA GLU A 42 -5.10 -9.59 -7.48
C GLU A 42 -5.39 -9.56 -5.97
N TRP A 43 -4.35 -9.60 -5.13
CA TRP A 43 -4.54 -9.57 -3.68
C TRP A 43 -5.12 -8.23 -3.22
N TRP A 44 -4.71 -7.13 -3.85
CA TRP A 44 -5.26 -5.81 -3.57
C TRP A 44 -6.72 -5.70 -4.04
N GLU A 45 -7.04 -6.23 -5.21
CA GLU A 45 -8.41 -6.27 -5.72
C GLU A 45 -9.35 -7.09 -4.84
N GLU A 46 -8.92 -8.30 -4.45
CA GLU A 46 -9.70 -9.16 -3.56
C GLU A 46 -9.85 -8.55 -2.17
N THR A 47 -8.81 -7.91 -1.64
CA THR A 47 -8.89 -7.18 -0.38
C THR A 47 -9.92 -6.05 -0.45
N ASP A 48 -9.95 -5.29 -1.55
CA ASP A 48 -10.92 -4.21 -1.74
C ASP A 48 -12.36 -4.73 -1.83
N LYS A 49 -12.57 -5.84 -2.55
CA LYS A 49 -13.87 -6.55 -2.59
C LYS A 49 -14.28 -7.02 -1.19
N LYS A 50 -13.37 -7.61 -0.43
CA LYS A 50 -13.65 -8.07 0.95
C LYS A 50 -13.96 -6.91 1.89
N PHE A 51 -13.43 -5.71 1.68
CA PHE A 51 -13.83 -4.55 2.48
C PHE A 51 -15.29 -4.12 2.24
N GLN A 52 -15.92 -4.52 1.14
CA GLN A 52 -17.35 -4.32 0.94
C GLN A 52 -18.20 -5.35 1.69
N ALA A 53 -17.70 -6.57 1.89
CA ALA A 53 -18.42 -7.66 2.55
C ALA A 53 -17.46 -8.52 3.37
N TRP A 54 -17.04 -7.99 4.52
CA TRP A 54 -16.07 -8.64 5.37
C TRP A 54 -16.70 -9.84 6.09
N PRO A 55 -16.09 -11.04 6.01
CA PRO A 55 -16.66 -12.24 6.62
C PRO A 55 -16.65 -12.14 8.14
N ARG A 56 -17.73 -12.61 8.77
CA ARG A 56 -17.86 -12.71 10.23
C ARG A 56 -18.18 -14.15 10.62
N THR A 57 -17.66 -14.59 11.76
CA THR A 57 -17.82 -15.97 12.24
C THR A 57 -19.26 -16.31 12.63
N ALA A 58 -20.00 -15.35 13.20
CA ALA A 58 -21.38 -15.57 13.68
C ALA A 58 -22.30 -14.42 13.26
N GLY A 59 -22.49 -14.23 11.96
CA GLY A 59 -23.41 -13.23 11.41
C GLY A 59 -23.21 -12.96 9.92
N PRO A 60 -24.09 -12.16 9.30
CA PRO A 60 -23.91 -11.76 7.91
C PRO A 60 -22.64 -10.90 7.73
N PRO A 61 -22.03 -10.90 6.53
CA PRO A 61 -20.88 -10.05 6.22
C PRO A 61 -21.16 -8.58 6.47
N VAL A 62 -20.13 -7.83 6.86
CA VAL A 62 -20.24 -6.40 7.22
C VAL A 62 -19.25 -5.58 6.40
N VAL A 63 -19.67 -4.37 6.02
CA VAL A 63 -18.82 -3.39 5.35
C VAL A 63 -17.70 -2.90 6.29
N MET A 64 -16.47 -2.84 5.79
CA MET A 64 -15.34 -2.32 6.54
C MET A 64 -15.17 -0.82 6.25
N ASN A 65 -14.84 -0.06 7.30
CA ASN A 65 -14.55 1.38 7.24
C ASN A 65 -15.67 2.24 6.60
N PRO A 66 -16.92 2.14 7.09
CA PRO A 66 -18.10 2.74 6.45
C PRO A 66 -18.06 4.26 6.30
N ILE A 67 -17.43 4.98 7.23
CA ILE A 67 -17.40 6.45 7.22
C ILE A 67 -16.35 6.97 6.24
N SER A 68 -15.12 6.45 6.30
CA SER A 68 -14.03 6.91 5.44
C SER A 68 -14.16 6.42 4.00
N ARG A 69 -14.71 5.21 3.79
CA ARG A 69 -14.95 4.64 2.44
C ARG A 69 -16.35 4.93 1.90
N GLN A 70 -17.22 5.54 2.72
CA GLN A 70 -18.61 5.87 2.36
C GLN A 70 -19.39 4.69 1.75
N ASN A 71 -19.11 3.47 2.20
CA ASN A 71 -19.64 2.23 1.62
C ASN A 71 -20.72 1.56 2.50
N PHE A 72 -21.49 2.35 3.23
CA PHE A 72 -22.54 1.84 4.12
C PHE A 72 -23.84 1.53 3.37
N ILE A 73 -24.58 0.53 3.85
CA ILE A 73 -25.86 0.11 3.28
C ILE A 73 -26.96 1.07 3.76
N VAL A 74 -27.60 1.79 2.83
CA VAL A 74 -28.77 2.63 3.11
C VAL A 74 -30.02 1.76 3.09
N LYS A 75 -30.77 1.72 4.19
CA LYS A 75 -32.05 1.02 4.25
C LYS A 75 -33.12 1.85 3.56
N SER A 76 -33.90 1.24 2.66
CA SER A 76 -35.10 1.88 2.11
C SER A 76 -36.14 2.05 3.22
N ARG A 77 -36.75 3.24 3.28
CA ARG A 77 -37.94 3.48 4.09
C ARG A 77 -39.16 3.15 3.24
N VAL A 78 -40.08 2.36 3.78
CA VAL A 78 -41.44 2.28 3.22
C VAL A 78 -42.16 3.52 3.74
N GLU A 79 -42.61 4.38 2.83
CA GLU A 79 -43.60 5.43 3.17
C GLU A 79 -44.98 4.82 3.39
#